data_AF-A0AAE0QTE9-F1
#
_entry.id   AF-A0AAE0QTE9-F1
#
_cell.length_a   1.000
_cell.length_b   1.000
_cell.length_c   1.000
_cell.angle_alpha   90.00
_cell.angle_beta   90.00
_cell.angle_gamma   90.00
#
_symmetry.space_group_name_H-M   'P 1'
#
loop_
_entity.id
_entity.type
_entity.pdbx_description
1 polymer ?
#
loop_
_entity_poly.entity_id
_entity_poly.type
_entity_poly.pdbx_seq_one_letter_code
_entity_poly.pdbx_strand_id
1 'polypeptide(L)'
;MNKREADRWDTLSNCITKLHSRGASNPFPPPALREQSAGLSTAVAAEYTRVVRQVEGRLRRQAGRITEEATRLDHQKEKLEKLLRSVRTALLMNQKNTDERTRRPATETEKDGADHLLCHEKKGLNELKQKLETLLRDTLNQLQALAQSSRRLLDCALERSRVIELLPQHGSPSAAGNLSVSPLSLKPDPSGPFTPECKEALESSATVLQTSQQLSRSIEQVMCDAIIKQATLHRIVNEGLLKKIAETQNLQQRLTLSSAATRKAIYRKQRQMQCASYSHGRALGPVSSDDLFCRERLNRPVVQVYERHPSFQLPESSLLTQGSVVLKQHLECGEKAVEELQVAHLQLEDDSRAKRVAASVDSAIIRLRRRKVPRLFVQSAST
;
A
#
# COMPACT_ATOMS: atom_id res chain seq x y z
N MET A 1 11.27 -72.54 -48.61
CA MET A 1 10.02 -71.74 -48.67
C MET A 1 8.90 -72.57 -48.06
N ASN A 2 7.97 -72.03 -47.26
CA ASN A 2 8.17 -71.38 -45.98
C ASN A 2 7.07 -71.96 -45.05
N LYS A 3 7.40 -72.44 -43.85
CA LYS A 3 6.46 -73.03 -42.87
C LYS A 3 5.27 -72.11 -42.50
N ARG A 4 5.37 -70.81 -42.83
CA ARG A 4 4.34 -69.78 -42.63
C ARG A 4 3.23 -69.74 -43.68
N GLU A 5 3.38 -70.42 -44.82
CA GLU A 5 2.32 -70.51 -45.83
C GLU A 5 1.35 -71.66 -45.54
N ALA A 6 1.82 -72.77 -44.96
CA ALA A 6 0.96 -73.89 -44.57
C ALA A 6 0.00 -73.52 -43.41
N ASP A 7 0.49 -72.82 -42.38
CA ASP A 7 -0.34 -72.35 -41.25
C ASP A 7 -1.42 -71.33 -41.68
N ARG A 8 -1.21 -70.65 -42.81
CA ARG A 8 -2.15 -69.64 -43.35
C ARG A 8 -3.37 -70.29 -43.99
N TRP A 9 -3.21 -71.47 -44.58
CA TRP A 9 -4.32 -72.23 -45.20
C TRP A 9 -5.14 -73.00 -44.16
N ASP A 10 -4.52 -73.48 -43.08
CA ASP A 10 -5.24 -74.15 -41.98
C ASP A 10 -6.05 -73.17 -41.11
N THR A 11 -5.61 -71.91 -40.99
CA THR A 11 -6.38 -70.87 -40.29
C THR A 11 -7.58 -70.39 -41.10
N LEU A 12 -7.45 -70.35 -42.44
CA LEU A 12 -8.57 -70.01 -43.35
C LEU A 12 -9.57 -71.16 -43.48
N SER A 13 -9.12 -72.41 -43.51
CA SER A 13 -9.98 -73.60 -43.51
C SER A 13 -10.80 -73.73 -42.22
N ASN A 14 -10.20 -73.41 -41.07
CA ASN A 14 -10.88 -73.39 -39.76
C ASN A 14 -11.84 -72.20 -39.56
N CYS A 15 -11.64 -71.09 -40.27
CA CYS A 15 -12.61 -69.99 -40.32
C CYS A 15 -13.84 -70.32 -41.19
N ILE A 16 -13.67 -71.13 -42.23
CA ILE A 16 -14.77 -71.55 -43.12
C ILE A 16 -15.62 -72.66 -42.46
N THR A 17 -15.03 -73.51 -41.61
CA THR A 17 -15.78 -74.57 -40.91
C THR A 17 -16.56 -74.08 -39.69
N LYS A 18 -16.19 -72.96 -39.05
CA LYS A 18 -16.96 -72.39 -37.92
C LYS A 18 -18.19 -71.56 -38.32
N LEU A 19 -18.39 -71.29 -39.60
CA LEU A 19 -19.62 -70.69 -40.13
C LEU A 19 -20.74 -71.72 -40.38
N HIS A 20 -20.46 -73.03 -40.23
CA HIS A 20 -21.43 -74.09 -40.51
C HIS A 20 -22.23 -74.59 -39.30
N SER A 21 -22.01 -74.05 -38.09
CA SER A 21 -22.72 -74.49 -36.88
C SER A 21 -23.59 -73.41 -36.26
N ARG A 22 -24.51 -72.82 -37.04
CA ARG A 22 -25.83 -72.37 -36.54
C ARG A 22 -26.69 -71.82 -37.69
N GLY A 23 -27.58 -72.66 -38.19
CA GLY A 23 -28.89 -72.29 -38.73
C GLY A 23 -28.96 -71.49 -40.02
N ALA A 24 -29.56 -72.11 -41.04
CA ALA A 24 -30.06 -71.53 -42.29
C ALA A 24 -29.04 -71.39 -43.44
N SER A 25 -28.79 -72.53 -44.09
CA SER A 25 -28.41 -72.60 -45.51
C SER A 25 -29.60 -72.20 -46.39
N ASN A 26 -29.77 -70.90 -46.64
CA ASN A 26 -30.54 -70.42 -47.80
C ASN A 26 -29.55 -69.77 -48.78
N PRO A 27 -29.55 -70.14 -50.08
CA PRO A 27 -28.65 -69.55 -51.08
C PRO A 27 -28.98 -68.08 -51.42
N PHE A 28 -30.06 -67.55 -50.85
CA PHE A 28 -30.53 -66.19 -51.06
C PHE A 28 -30.66 -65.46 -49.72
N PRO A 29 -30.30 -64.17 -49.65
CA PRO A 29 -30.48 -63.37 -48.45
C PRO A 29 -31.95 -63.33 -48.04
N PRO A 30 -32.29 -63.35 -46.73
CA PRO A 30 -33.66 -63.30 -46.28
C PRO A 30 -34.35 -62.02 -46.79
N PRO A 31 -35.66 -62.05 -47.13
CA PRO A 31 -36.37 -60.88 -47.68
C PRO A 31 -36.27 -59.63 -46.77
N ALA A 32 -36.20 -59.87 -45.46
CA ALA A 32 -36.08 -58.83 -44.43
C ALA A 32 -34.63 -58.37 -44.16
N LEU A 33 -33.61 -58.88 -44.88
CA LEU A 33 -32.20 -58.53 -44.62
C LEU A 33 -31.96 -57.03 -44.73
N ARG A 34 -32.62 -56.35 -45.67
CA ARG A 34 -32.52 -54.91 -45.87
C ARG A 34 -33.07 -54.14 -44.67
N GLU A 35 -34.24 -54.53 -44.17
CA GLU A 35 -34.89 -53.91 -43.01
C GLU A 35 -34.11 -54.18 -41.73
N GLN A 36 -33.63 -55.41 -41.53
CA GLN A 36 -32.79 -55.78 -40.38
C GLN A 36 -31.45 -55.02 -40.39
N SER A 37 -30.80 -54.91 -41.55
CA SER A 37 -29.54 -54.16 -41.69
C SER A 37 -29.75 -52.66 -41.48
N ALA A 38 -30.86 -52.10 -41.96
CA ALA A 38 -31.25 -50.72 -41.70
C ALA A 38 -31.53 -50.50 -40.21
N GLY A 39 -32.27 -51.41 -39.56
CA GLY A 39 -32.56 -51.36 -38.12
C GLY A 39 -31.32 -51.45 -37.23
N LEU A 40 -30.35 -52.31 -37.59
CA LEU A 40 -29.08 -52.39 -36.89
C LEU A 40 -28.25 -51.11 -37.08
N SER A 41 -28.23 -50.56 -38.29
CA SER A 41 -27.51 -49.32 -38.59
C SER A 41 -28.11 -48.12 -37.85
N THR A 42 -29.45 -48.02 -37.79
CA THR A 42 -30.13 -46.96 -37.03
C THR A 42 -29.92 -47.12 -35.53
N ALA A 43 -29.90 -48.34 -34.99
CA ALA A 43 -29.60 -48.59 -33.58
C ALA A 43 -28.16 -48.16 -33.21
N VAL A 44 -27.16 -48.49 -34.04
CA VAL A 44 -25.76 -48.06 -33.85
C VAL A 44 -25.64 -46.54 -33.93
N ALA A 45 -26.30 -45.91 -34.90
CA ALA A 45 -26.32 -44.45 -35.05
C ALA A 45 -27.01 -43.76 -33.85
N ALA A 46 -28.11 -44.32 -33.34
CA ALA A 46 -28.83 -43.80 -32.19
C ALA A 46 -27.96 -43.85 -30.91
N GLU A 47 -27.28 -44.97 -30.66
CA GLU A 47 -26.40 -45.10 -29.50
C GLU A 47 -25.20 -44.15 -29.60
N TYR A 48 -24.58 -44.04 -30.77
CA TYR A 48 -23.51 -43.06 -31.01
C TYR A 48 -23.98 -41.63 -30.72
N THR A 49 -25.15 -41.24 -31.25
CA THR A 49 -25.74 -39.91 -31.02
C THR A 49 -26.01 -39.64 -29.56
N ARG A 50 -26.50 -40.64 -28.82
CA ARG A 50 -26.74 -40.53 -27.39
C ARG A 50 -25.44 -40.24 -26.63
N VAL A 51 -24.35 -40.93 -26.95
CA VAL A 51 -23.04 -40.68 -26.32
C VAL A 51 -22.51 -39.29 -26.71
N VAL A 52 -22.63 -38.88 -27.98
CA VAL A 52 -22.23 -37.53 -28.43
C VAL A 52 -23.00 -36.43 -27.69
N ARG A 53 -24.31 -36.59 -27.47
CA ARG A 53 -25.14 -35.66 -26.65
C ARG A 53 -24.61 -35.54 -25.22
N GLN A 54 -24.17 -36.65 -24.62
CA GLN A 54 -23.59 -36.61 -23.28
C GLN A 54 -22.28 -35.82 -23.24
N VAL A 55 -21.42 -36.00 -24.25
CA VAL A 55 -20.14 -35.28 -24.38
C VAL A 55 -20.37 -33.79 -24.63
N GLU A 56 -21.23 -33.43 -25.57
CA GLU A 56 -21.63 -32.05 -25.86
C GLU A 56 -22.20 -31.35 -24.62
N GLY A 57 -23.15 -32.00 -23.93
CA GLY A 57 -23.68 -31.48 -22.68
C GLY A 57 -22.63 -31.34 -21.57
N ARG A 58 -21.60 -32.21 -21.53
CA ARG A 58 -20.48 -32.10 -20.58
C ARG A 58 -19.59 -30.89 -20.89
N LEU A 59 -19.27 -30.67 -22.17
CA LEU A 59 -18.48 -29.52 -22.63
C LEU A 59 -19.19 -28.20 -22.31
N ARG A 60 -20.49 -28.09 -22.62
CA ARG A 60 -21.28 -26.88 -22.30
C ARG A 60 -21.37 -26.62 -20.79
N ARG A 61 -21.58 -27.66 -19.97
CA ARG A 61 -21.56 -27.52 -18.50
C ARG A 61 -20.21 -27.03 -17.98
N GLN A 62 -19.11 -27.53 -18.53
CA GLN A 62 -17.77 -27.08 -18.14
C GLN A 62 -17.51 -25.64 -18.58
N ALA A 63 -17.95 -25.23 -19.78
CA ALA A 63 -17.88 -23.84 -20.24
C ALA A 63 -18.70 -22.89 -19.34
N GLY A 64 -19.86 -23.35 -18.86
CA GLY A 64 -20.67 -22.64 -17.86
C GLY A 64 -19.89 -22.36 -16.58
N ARG A 65 -19.22 -23.39 -16.02
CA ARG A 65 -18.37 -23.24 -14.81
C ARG A 65 -17.22 -22.25 -15.00
N ILE A 66 -16.59 -22.25 -16.18
CA ILE A 66 -15.53 -21.28 -16.50
C ILE A 66 -16.09 -19.87 -16.56
N THR A 67 -17.27 -19.70 -17.14
CA THR A 67 -17.92 -18.39 -17.22
C THR A 67 -18.26 -17.86 -15.83
N GLU A 68 -18.83 -18.69 -14.96
CA GLU A 68 -19.08 -18.34 -13.56
C GLU A 68 -17.79 -17.89 -12.85
N GLU A 69 -16.72 -18.67 -12.99
CA GLU A 69 -15.42 -18.33 -12.41
C GLU A 69 -14.84 -17.03 -12.98
N ALA A 70 -14.95 -16.81 -14.29
CA ALA A 70 -14.49 -15.59 -14.94
C ALA A 70 -15.26 -14.36 -14.43
N THR A 71 -16.58 -14.46 -14.25
CA THR A 71 -17.36 -13.37 -13.66
C THR A 71 -16.91 -13.08 -12.24
N ARG A 72 -16.69 -14.10 -11.40
CA ARG A 72 -16.18 -13.91 -10.03
C ARG A 72 -14.83 -13.20 -10.02
N LEU A 73 -13.90 -13.63 -10.87
CA LEU A 73 -12.56 -13.07 -10.97
C LEU A 73 -12.59 -11.62 -11.49
N ASP A 74 -13.50 -11.28 -12.40
CA ASP A 74 -13.67 -9.90 -12.88
C ASP A 74 -14.22 -8.96 -11.77
N HIS A 75 -15.14 -9.44 -10.93
CA HIS A 75 -15.56 -8.67 -9.74
C HIS A 75 -14.40 -8.46 -8.75
N GLN A 76 -13.52 -9.45 -8.56
CA GLN A 76 -12.33 -9.31 -7.72
C GLN A 76 -11.34 -8.30 -8.31
N LYS A 77 -11.13 -8.33 -9.63
CA LYS A 77 -10.34 -7.33 -10.37
C LYS A 77 -10.83 -5.91 -10.10
N GLU A 78 -12.13 -5.65 -10.19
CA GLU A 78 -12.68 -4.32 -9.91
C GLU A 78 -12.36 -3.84 -8.48
N LYS A 79 -12.48 -4.73 -7.49
CA LYS A 79 -12.14 -4.40 -6.09
C LYS A 79 -10.65 -4.11 -5.95
N LEU A 80 -9.80 -4.88 -6.63
CA LEU A 80 -8.36 -4.69 -6.64
C LEU A 80 -7.97 -3.35 -7.29
N GLU A 81 -8.62 -2.96 -8.39
CA GLU A 81 -8.43 -1.64 -9.00
C GLU A 81 -8.86 -0.50 -8.06
N LYS A 82 -9.99 -0.64 -7.35
CA LYS A 82 -10.44 0.33 -6.34
C LYS A 82 -9.41 0.48 -5.22
N LEU A 83 -8.86 -0.63 -4.72
CA LEU A 83 -7.80 -0.60 -3.71
C LEU A 83 -6.52 0.05 -4.24
N LEU A 84 -6.12 -0.25 -5.48
CA LEU A 84 -4.96 0.37 -6.11
C LEU A 84 -5.14 1.89 -6.29
N ARG A 85 -6.35 2.35 -6.66
CA ARG A 85 -6.69 3.79 -6.70
C ARG A 85 -6.58 4.43 -5.30
N SER A 86 -7.01 3.73 -4.24
CA SER A 86 -6.84 4.18 -2.85
C SER A 86 -5.35 4.35 -2.50
N VAL A 87 -4.51 3.35 -2.78
CA VAL A 87 -3.06 3.41 -2.52
C VAL A 87 -2.39 4.53 -3.30
N ARG A 88 -2.74 4.73 -4.58
CA ARG A 88 -2.23 5.85 -5.39
C ARG A 88 -2.64 7.20 -4.82
N THR A 89 -3.87 7.33 -4.35
CA THR A 89 -4.35 8.55 -3.68
C THR A 89 -3.57 8.80 -2.38
N ALA A 90 -3.32 7.76 -1.58
CA ALA A 90 -2.50 7.83 -0.38
C ALA A 90 -1.06 8.27 -0.66
N LEU A 91 -0.44 7.80 -1.76
CA LEU A 91 0.88 8.24 -2.19
C LEU A 91 0.92 9.74 -2.55
N LEU A 92 -0.08 10.21 -3.31
CA LEU A 92 -0.21 11.64 -3.63
C LEU A 92 -0.40 12.49 -2.37
N MET A 93 -1.16 11.98 -1.40
CA MET A 93 -1.33 12.64 -0.11
C MET A 93 -0.03 12.70 0.68
N ASN A 94 0.72 11.60 0.76
CA ASN A 94 2.02 11.56 1.41
C ASN A 94 3.02 12.54 0.77
N GLN A 95 3.04 12.61 -0.56
CA GLN A 95 3.87 13.59 -1.28
C GLN A 95 3.49 15.02 -0.90
N LYS A 96 2.20 15.38 -0.99
CA LYS A 96 1.72 16.71 -0.56
C LYS A 96 2.09 17.03 0.89
N ASN A 97 1.97 16.07 1.80
CA ASN A 97 2.35 16.28 3.20
C ASN A 97 3.85 16.53 3.35
N THR A 98 4.68 15.85 2.57
CA THR A 98 6.14 16.06 2.54
C THR A 98 6.46 17.45 2.01
N ASP A 99 5.81 17.86 0.92
CA ASP A 99 5.99 19.19 0.31
C ASP A 99 5.49 20.32 1.22
N GLU A 100 4.39 20.13 1.95
CA GLU A 100 3.93 21.12 2.95
C GLU A 100 4.96 21.30 4.08
N ARG A 101 5.68 20.25 4.49
CA ARG A 101 6.72 20.36 5.52
C ARG A 101 7.96 21.10 5.07
N THR A 102 8.22 21.22 3.77
CA THR A 102 9.31 22.07 3.27
C THR A 102 8.97 23.56 3.37
N ARG A 103 7.72 23.92 3.69
CA ARG A 103 7.31 25.32 3.96
C ARG A 103 7.59 25.77 5.40
N ARG A 104 8.20 24.91 6.23
CA ARG A 104 8.66 25.29 7.56
C ARG A 104 9.74 26.39 7.46
N PRO A 105 9.90 27.25 8.48
CA PRO A 105 10.97 28.24 8.52
C PRO A 105 12.36 27.59 8.38
N ALA A 106 13.33 28.33 7.85
CA ALA A 106 14.69 27.82 7.58
C ALA A 106 15.34 27.18 8.83
N THR A 107 15.12 27.76 10.01
CA THR A 107 15.59 27.25 11.30
C THR A 107 14.94 25.93 11.73
N GLU A 108 13.83 25.54 11.12
CA GLU A 108 13.05 24.31 11.40
C GLU A 108 13.05 23.32 10.22
N THR A 109 13.92 23.52 9.23
CA THR A 109 13.91 22.73 7.99
C THR A 109 14.70 21.41 8.09
N GLU A 110 15.40 21.20 9.22
CA GLU A 110 16.11 19.95 9.47
C GLU A 110 15.16 18.75 9.50
N LYS A 111 15.65 17.62 8.96
CA LYS A 111 14.87 16.39 8.91
C LYS A 111 14.70 15.84 10.33
N ASP A 112 13.47 15.52 10.69
CA ASP A 112 13.13 14.99 12.00
C ASP A 112 12.42 13.62 11.91
N GLY A 113 12.02 13.08 13.06
CA GLY A 113 11.30 11.81 13.17
C GLY A 113 10.03 11.74 12.31
N ALA A 114 9.30 12.84 12.14
CA ALA A 114 8.10 12.85 11.30
C ALA A 114 8.44 12.74 9.81
N ASP A 115 9.56 13.30 9.37
CA ASP A 115 10.05 13.12 7.99
C ASP A 115 10.45 11.66 7.72
N HIS A 116 11.05 10.99 8.70
CA HIS A 116 11.33 9.56 8.62
C HIS A 116 10.06 8.72 8.53
N LEU A 117 9.02 9.05 9.31
CA LEU A 117 7.73 8.37 9.26
C LEU A 117 7.01 8.57 7.92
N LEU A 118 7.04 9.78 7.36
CA LEU A 118 6.49 10.05 6.03
C LEU A 118 7.24 9.28 4.94
N CYS A 119 8.57 9.20 5.02
CA CYS A 119 9.38 8.39 4.11
C CYS A 119 9.05 6.90 4.23
N HIS A 120 8.89 6.39 5.46
CA HIS A 120 8.49 5.01 5.71
C HIS A 120 7.11 4.69 5.12
N GLU A 121 6.12 5.56 5.33
CA GLU A 121 4.80 5.44 4.71
C GLU A 121 4.89 5.42 3.17
N LYS A 122 5.67 6.32 2.57
CA LYS A 122 5.89 6.35 1.12
C LYS A 122 6.45 5.03 0.59
N LYS A 123 7.47 4.47 1.26
CA LYS A 123 8.07 3.19 0.89
C LYS A 123 7.05 2.05 0.98
N GLY A 124 6.36 1.93 2.12
CA GLY A 124 5.36 0.88 2.33
C GLY A 124 4.18 0.96 1.36
N LEU A 125 3.73 2.17 1.00
CA LEU A 125 2.69 2.37 -0.01
C LEU A 125 3.16 2.00 -1.42
N ASN A 126 4.42 2.28 -1.78
CA ASN A 126 4.98 1.85 -3.07
C ASN A 126 5.10 0.33 -3.19
N GLU A 127 5.51 -0.35 -2.11
CA GLU A 127 5.52 -1.82 -2.06
C GLU A 127 4.10 -2.39 -2.28
N LEU A 128 3.09 -1.83 -1.60
CA LEU A 128 1.70 -2.24 -1.79
C LEU A 128 1.23 -1.99 -3.21
N LYS A 129 1.55 -0.81 -3.78
CA LYS A 129 1.23 -0.48 -5.18
C LYS A 129 1.79 -1.52 -6.14
N GLN A 130 3.07 -1.86 -6.02
CA GLN A 130 3.72 -2.85 -6.88
C GLN A 130 3.06 -4.22 -6.75
N LYS A 131 2.83 -4.70 -5.52
CA LYS A 131 2.17 -6.00 -5.27
C LYS A 131 0.75 -6.06 -5.85
N LEU A 132 -0.02 -4.99 -5.74
CA LEU A 132 -1.35 -4.92 -6.32
C LEU A 132 -1.29 -4.83 -7.85
N GLU A 133 -0.33 -4.11 -8.43
CA GLU A 133 -0.15 -4.03 -9.89
C GLU A 133 0.27 -5.37 -10.50
N THR A 134 1.11 -6.15 -9.81
CA THR A 134 1.45 -7.52 -10.25
C THR A 134 0.22 -8.43 -10.20
N LEU A 135 -0.52 -8.43 -9.09
CA LEU A 135 -1.75 -9.22 -8.97
C LEU A 135 -2.80 -8.82 -10.01
N LEU A 136 -2.94 -7.53 -10.32
CA LEU A 136 -3.86 -7.07 -11.36
C LEU A 136 -3.49 -7.66 -12.72
N ARG A 137 -2.20 -7.68 -13.05
CA ARG A 137 -1.68 -8.24 -14.30
C ARG A 137 -1.94 -9.75 -14.36
N ASP A 138 -1.67 -10.46 -13.28
CA ASP A 138 -1.93 -11.91 -13.19
C ASP A 138 -3.43 -12.21 -13.34
N THR A 139 -4.29 -11.37 -12.75
CA THR A 139 -5.74 -11.46 -12.88
C THR A 139 -6.21 -11.26 -14.32
N LEU A 140 -5.66 -10.27 -15.02
CA LEU A 140 -5.98 -10.00 -16.44
C LEU A 140 -5.53 -11.16 -17.34
N ASN A 141 -4.32 -11.69 -17.12
CA ASN A 141 -3.81 -12.84 -17.85
C ASN A 141 -4.70 -14.08 -17.63
N GLN A 142 -5.14 -14.30 -16.38
CA GLN A 142 -6.00 -15.42 -16.05
C GLN A 142 -7.41 -15.28 -16.64
N LEU A 143 -7.99 -14.06 -16.65
CA LEU A 143 -9.25 -13.79 -17.33
C LEU A 143 -9.17 -14.10 -18.84
N GLN A 144 -8.05 -13.76 -19.49
CA GLN A 144 -7.80 -14.12 -20.88
C GLN A 144 -7.70 -15.64 -21.08
N ALA A 145 -7.01 -16.35 -20.19
CA ALA A 145 -6.90 -17.81 -20.22
C ALA A 145 -8.26 -18.49 -20.04
N LEU A 146 -9.10 -18.00 -19.11
CA LEU A 146 -10.48 -18.47 -18.91
C LEU A 146 -11.33 -18.24 -20.16
N ALA A 147 -11.24 -17.05 -20.77
CA ALA A 147 -11.97 -16.73 -22.00
C ALA A 147 -11.57 -17.65 -23.17
N GLN A 148 -10.27 -17.90 -23.36
CA GLN A 148 -9.78 -18.83 -24.37
C GLN A 148 -10.23 -20.27 -24.10
N SER A 149 -10.17 -20.71 -22.84
CA SER A 149 -10.62 -22.05 -22.46
C SER A 149 -12.13 -22.24 -22.66
N SER A 150 -12.94 -21.23 -22.32
CA SER A 150 -14.38 -21.25 -22.55
C SER A 150 -14.71 -21.35 -24.04
N ARG A 151 -14.03 -20.54 -24.87
CA ARG A 151 -14.18 -20.58 -26.33
C ARG A 151 -13.86 -21.96 -26.90
N ARG A 152 -12.72 -22.56 -26.52
CA ARG A 152 -12.34 -23.92 -26.98
C ARG A 152 -13.38 -24.96 -26.61
N LEU A 153 -13.92 -24.94 -25.39
CA LEU A 153 -14.98 -25.86 -24.97
C LEU A 153 -16.27 -25.69 -25.77
N LEU A 154 -16.65 -24.44 -26.07
CA LEU A 154 -17.83 -24.15 -26.88
C LEU A 154 -17.63 -24.56 -28.34
N ASP A 155 -16.45 -24.34 -28.91
CA ASP A 155 -16.10 -24.79 -30.26
C ASP A 155 -16.19 -26.33 -30.36
N CYS A 156 -15.62 -27.06 -29.39
CA CYS A 156 -15.76 -28.51 -29.29
C CYS A 156 -17.24 -28.94 -29.12
N ALA A 157 -18.03 -28.21 -28.33
CA ALA A 157 -19.45 -28.52 -28.13
C ALA A 157 -20.27 -28.31 -29.43
N LEU A 158 -19.99 -27.26 -30.18
CA LEU A 158 -20.62 -26.96 -31.48
C LEU A 158 -20.27 -28.00 -32.54
N GLU A 159 -19.00 -28.40 -32.60
CA GLU A 159 -18.56 -29.52 -33.44
C GLU A 159 -19.36 -30.79 -33.14
N ARG A 160 -19.52 -31.13 -31.86
CA ARG A 160 -20.29 -32.32 -31.45
C ARG A 160 -21.80 -32.15 -31.68
N SER A 161 -22.35 -30.93 -31.60
CA SER A 161 -23.78 -30.69 -31.86
C SER A 161 -24.16 -30.94 -33.32
N ARG A 162 -23.28 -30.63 -34.28
CA ARG A 162 -23.51 -30.91 -35.72
C ARG A 162 -23.75 -32.40 -35.99
N VAL A 163 -23.04 -33.27 -35.29
CA VAL A 163 -23.20 -34.73 -35.40
C VAL A 163 -24.60 -35.19 -34.95
N ILE A 164 -25.18 -34.48 -33.96
CA ILE A 164 -26.51 -34.78 -33.42
C ILE A 164 -27.62 -34.33 -34.37
N GLU A 165 -27.40 -33.26 -35.13
CA GLU A 165 -28.36 -32.68 -36.07
C GLU A 165 -28.55 -33.53 -37.35
N LEU A 166 -27.59 -34.42 -37.66
CA LEU A 166 -27.64 -35.27 -38.86
C LEU A 166 -28.56 -36.49 -38.75
N LEU A 167 -29.11 -36.79 -37.56
CA LEU A 167 -29.93 -37.98 -37.33
C LEU A 167 -31.38 -37.61 -36.95
N PRO A 168 -32.41 -38.19 -37.60
CA PRO A 168 -33.80 -37.82 -37.35
C PRO A 168 -34.18 -38.06 -35.89
N GLN A 169 -34.73 -37.02 -35.23
CA GLN A 169 -35.21 -37.09 -33.85
C GLN A 169 -36.53 -37.90 -33.70
N HIS A 170 -37.08 -38.41 -34.80
CA HIS A 170 -38.36 -39.08 -34.84
C HIS A 170 -38.24 -40.47 -35.50
N GLY A 171 -38.21 -41.47 -34.63
CA GLY A 171 -38.33 -42.88 -34.97
C GLY A 171 -38.47 -43.65 -33.66
N SER A 172 -39.69 -43.78 -33.17
CA SER A 172 -40.00 -44.60 -31.98
C SER A 172 -39.45 -46.01 -32.17
N PRO A 173 -38.62 -46.55 -31.27
CA PRO A 173 -38.16 -47.94 -31.34
C PRO A 173 -39.23 -48.85 -30.71
N SER A 174 -40.42 -48.87 -31.29
CA SER A 174 -41.47 -49.81 -30.88
C SER A 174 -41.53 -50.99 -31.86
N ALA A 175 -40.43 -51.74 -31.96
CA ALA A 175 -40.37 -53.13 -32.41
C ALA A 175 -38.90 -53.57 -32.57
N ALA A 176 -38.21 -53.88 -31.48
CA ALA A 176 -36.97 -54.66 -31.56
C ALA A 176 -36.88 -55.55 -30.33
N GLY A 177 -37.59 -56.67 -30.38
CA GLY A 177 -37.35 -57.79 -29.48
C GLY A 177 -35.91 -58.27 -29.62
N ASN A 178 -35.32 -58.62 -28.47
CA ASN A 178 -34.07 -59.35 -28.28
C ASN A 178 -33.48 -59.97 -29.56
N LEU A 179 -32.53 -59.30 -30.19
CA LEU A 179 -31.68 -59.91 -31.20
C LEU A 179 -30.21 -59.80 -30.81
N SER A 180 -29.67 -60.99 -30.59
CA SER A 180 -28.28 -61.33 -30.37
C SER A 180 -27.32 -60.56 -31.27
N VAL A 181 -26.32 -59.96 -30.64
CA VAL A 181 -25.10 -59.41 -31.25
C VAL A 181 -24.39 -60.50 -32.07
N SER A 182 -24.19 -60.30 -33.38
CA SER A 182 -23.13 -60.92 -34.21
C SER A 182 -23.05 -60.32 -35.63
N PRO A 183 -21.95 -60.50 -36.40
CA PRO A 183 -20.81 -59.60 -36.41
C PRO A 183 -20.58 -59.07 -37.84
N LEU A 184 -21.26 -57.99 -38.22
CA LEU A 184 -20.79 -57.15 -39.31
C LEU A 184 -20.15 -55.93 -38.67
N SER A 185 -18.83 -56.02 -38.54
CA SER A 185 -17.93 -54.96 -38.10
C SER A 185 -17.98 -53.78 -39.09
N LEU A 186 -19.10 -53.07 -39.14
CA LEU A 186 -19.11 -51.65 -39.50
C LEU A 186 -18.40 -50.94 -38.36
N LYS A 187 -17.06 -50.97 -38.38
CA LYS A 187 -16.25 -50.06 -37.57
C LYS A 187 -16.55 -48.67 -38.10
N PRO A 188 -17.24 -47.80 -37.35
CA PRO A 188 -17.13 -46.38 -37.63
C PRO A 188 -15.65 -46.03 -37.37
N ASP A 189 -15.04 -45.28 -38.29
CA ASP A 189 -13.65 -44.85 -38.26
C ASP A 189 -13.32 -44.00 -36.99
N PRO A 190 -12.04 -43.75 -36.65
CA PRO A 190 -11.37 -44.16 -35.42
C PRO A 190 -11.49 -43.17 -34.24
N SER A 191 -12.10 -42.02 -34.45
CA SER A 191 -12.37 -41.04 -33.41
C SER A 191 -13.79 -41.28 -32.90
N GLY A 192 -13.92 -42.10 -31.86
CA GLY A 192 -15.20 -42.37 -31.21
C GLY A 192 -15.96 -41.11 -30.79
N PRO A 193 -17.14 -41.25 -30.15
CA PRO A 193 -17.99 -40.10 -29.77
C PRO A 193 -17.28 -39.08 -28.85
N PHE A 194 -16.14 -39.46 -28.29
CA PHE A 194 -15.24 -38.63 -27.52
C PHE A 194 -13.90 -38.45 -28.25
N THR A 195 -13.68 -37.27 -28.85
CA THR A 195 -12.46 -36.99 -29.62
C THR A 195 -11.30 -36.55 -28.71
N PRO A 196 -10.04 -36.73 -29.14
CA PRO A 196 -8.89 -36.25 -28.37
C PRO A 196 -8.94 -34.75 -28.09
N GLU A 197 -9.47 -33.93 -29.01
CA GLU A 197 -9.61 -32.48 -28.81
C GLU A 197 -10.61 -32.16 -27.69
N CYS A 198 -11.71 -32.89 -27.60
CA CYS A 198 -12.68 -32.74 -26.51
C CYS A 198 -12.06 -33.12 -25.16
N LYS A 199 -11.23 -34.17 -25.15
CA LYS A 199 -10.49 -34.60 -23.96
C LYS A 199 -9.52 -33.53 -23.50
N GLU A 200 -8.69 -33.05 -24.42
CA GLU A 200 -7.70 -32.00 -24.15
C GLU A 200 -8.37 -30.70 -23.69
N ALA A 201 -9.47 -30.28 -24.32
CA ALA A 201 -10.22 -29.10 -23.92
C ALA A 201 -10.77 -29.24 -22.48
N LEU A 202 -11.30 -30.41 -22.12
CA LEU A 202 -11.77 -30.68 -20.75
C LEU A 202 -10.63 -30.69 -19.73
N GLU A 203 -9.52 -31.37 -20.04
CA GLU A 203 -8.36 -31.46 -19.15
C GLU A 203 -7.67 -30.11 -18.96
N SER A 204 -7.38 -29.40 -20.05
CA SER A 204 -6.81 -28.05 -20.00
C SER A 204 -7.73 -27.08 -19.24
N SER A 205 -9.05 -27.14 -19.46
CA SER A 205 -9.98 -26.30 -18.72
C SER A 205 -9.98 -26.54 -17.21
N ALA A 206 -9.79 -27.77 -16.77
CA ALA A 206 -9.71 -28.11 -15.35
C ALA A 206 -8.47 -27.46 -14.70
N THR A 207 -7.34 -27.46 -15.40
CA THR A 207 -6.12 -26.79 -14.92
C THR A 207 -6.26 -25.26 -14.87
N VAL A 208 -6.91 -24.65 -15.86
CA VAL A 208 -7.20 -23.19 -15.88
C VAL A 208 -8.17 -22.81 -14.75
N LEU A 209 -9.16 -23.65 -14.46
CA LEU A 209 -10.06 -23.44 -13.32
C LEU A 209 -9.32 -23.53 -11.98
N GLN A 210 -8.46 -24.53 -11.81
CA GLN A 210 -7.70 -24.71 -10.58
C GLN A 210 -6.76 -23.52 -10.31
N THR A 211 -6.06 -23.05 -11.35
CA THR A 211 -5.19 -21.88 -11.26
C THR A 211 -5.98 -20.60 -10.95
N SER A 212 -7.16 -20.41 -11.55
CA SER A 212 -8.06 -19.29 -11.22
C SER A 212 -8.50 -19.31 -9.76
N GLN A 213 -8.91 -20.47 -9.25
CA GLN A 213 -9.36 -20.60 -7.86
C GLN A 213 -8.23 -20.33 -6.87
N GLN A 214 -7.01 -20.76 -7.17
CA GLN A 214 -5.83 -20.43 -6.36
C GLN A 214 -5.55 -18.93 -6.38
N LEU A 215 -5.62 -18.30 -7.56
CA LEU A 215 -5.45 -16.86 -7.70
C LEU A 215 -6.51 -16.07 -6.93
N SER A 216 -7.79 -16.47 -7.00
CA SER A 216 -8.88 -15.85 -6.23
C SER A 216 -8.59 -15.82 -4.72
N ARG A 217 -8.10 -16.92 -4.14
CA ARG A 217 -7.73 -16.97 -2.71
C ARG A 217 -6.55 -16.04 -2.41
N SER A 218 -5.56 -16.00 -3.28
CA SER A 218 -4.41 -15.10 -3.14
C SER A 218 -4.82 -13.63 -3.20
N ILE A 219 -5.73 -13.25 -4.12
CA ILE A 219 -6.25 -11.89 -4.23
C ILE A 219 -6.93 -11.46 -2.92
N GLU A 220 -7.79 -12.30 -2.36
CA GLU A 220 -8.50 -12.00 -1.11
C GLU A 220 -7.52 -11.77 0.05
N GLN A 221 -6.54 -12.67 0.22
CA GLN A 221 -5.53 -12.54 1.26
C GLN A 221 -4.70 -11.26 1.09
N VAL A 222 -4.15 -11.01 -0.09
CA VAL A 222 -3.30 -9.84 -0.33
C VAL A 222 -4.09 -8.53 -0.24
N MET A 223 -5.37 -8.52 -0.63
CA MET A 223 -6.23 -7.36 -0.44
C MET A 223 -6.45 -7.06 1.05
N CYS A 224 -6.76 -8.07 1.87
CA CYS A 224 -6.89 -7.90 3.32
C CYS A 224 -5.60 -7.36 3.94
N ASP A 225 -4.46 -7.98 3.63
CA ASP A 225 -3.15 -7.57 4.12
C ASP A 225 -2.80 -6.13 3.68
N ALA A 226 -3.12 -5.77 2.44
CA ALA A 226 -2.89 -4.43 1.91
C ALA A 226 -3.75 -3.37 2.60
N ILE A 227 -5.01 -3.66 2.90
CA ILE A 227 -5.91 -2.77 3.66
C ILE A 227 -5.36 -2.56 5.07
N ILE A 228 -4.98 -3.63 5.76
CA ILE A 228 -4.43 -3.57 7.13
C ILE A 228 -3.11 -2.79 7.15
N LYS A 229 -2.19 -3.09 6.22
CA LYS A 229 -0.89 -2.42 6.13
C LYS A 229 -1.08 -0.94 5.78
N GLN A 230 -1.96 -0.60 4.84
CA GLN A 230 -2.27 0.80 4.51
C GLN A 230 -2.82 1.56 5.74
N ALA A 231 -3.78 0.98 6.46
CA ALA A 231 -4.35 1.58 7.66
C ALA A 231 -3.30 1.81 8.75
N THR A 232 -2.45 0.80 9.00
CA THR A 232 -1.39 0.85 10.00
C THR A 232 -0.36 1.93 9.67
N LEU A 233 0.10 2.00 8.41
CA LEU A 233 1.03 3.05 7.97
C LEU A 233 0.44 4.45 8.18
N HIS A 234 -0.83 4.64 7.80
CA HIS A 234 -1.52 5.90 7.99
C HIS A 234 -1.65 6.28 9.48
N ARG A 235 -1.95 5.31 10.35
CA ARG A 235 -2.10 5.52 11.79
C ARG A 235 -0.77 5.94 12.43
N ILE A 236 0.31 5.21 12.15
CA ILE A 236 1.65 5.48 12.69
C ILE A 236 2.10 6.91 12.36
N VAL A 237 1.93 7.35 11.11
CA VAL A 237 2.31 8.71 10.72
C VAL A 237 1.44 9.76 11.40
N ASN A 238 0.12 9.54 11.52
CA ASN A 238 -0.77 10.47 12.20
C ASN A 238 -0.41 10.63 13.69
N GLU A 239 -0.16 9.52 14.38
CA GLU A 239 0.26 9.52 15.78
C GLU A 239 1.61 10.22 15.94
N GLY A 240 2.59 9.91 15.07
CA GLY A 240 3.91 10.54 15.08
C GLY A 240 3.86 12.05 14.83
N LEU A 241 3.07 12.51 13.86
CA LEU A 241 2.86 13.93 13.59
C LEU A 241 2.16 14.63 14.75
N LEU A 242 1.14 14.01 15.37
CA LEU A 242 0.49 14.57 16.56
C LEU A 242 1.46 14.71 17.74
N LYS A 243 2.29 13.70 17.97
CA LYS A 243 3.35 13.76 18.98
C LYS A 243 4.32 14.90 18.69
N LYS A 244 4.77 15.02 17.44
CA LYS A 244 5.69 16.09 17.03
C LYS A 244 5.09 17.49 17.19
N ILE A 245 3.80 17.66 16.89
CA ILE A 245 3.08 18.92 17.14
C ILE A 245 3.09 19.25 18.64
N ALA A 246 2.78 18.29 19.50
CA ALA A 246 2.77 18.49 20.95
C ALA A 246 4.16 18.87 21.49
N GLU A 247 5.22 18.20 21.02
CA GLU A 247 6.61 18.54 21.37
C GLU A 247 6.97 19.96 20.93
N THR A 248 6.60 20.33 19.69
CA THR A 248 6.90 21.66 19.13
C THR A 248 6.16 22.76 19.88
N GLN A 249 4.90 22.52 20.26
CA GLN A 249 4.10 23.45 21.06
C GLN A 249 4.65 23.60 22.48
N ASN A 250 5.07 22.52 23.13
CA ASN A 250 5.70 22.58 24.45
C ASN A 250 7.00 23.40 24.39
N LEU A 251 7.85 23.17 23.39
CA LEU A 251 9.08 23.94 23.21
C LEU A 251 8.78 25.43 22.96
N GLN A 252 7.79 25.75 22.15
CA GLN A 252 7.34 27.13 21.91
C GLN A 252 6.88 27.82 23.21
N GLN A 253 6.15 27.12 24.08
CA GLN A 253 5.77 27.65 25.40
C GLN A 253 6.99 27.91 26.29
N ARG A 254 7.95 26.98 26.33
CA ARG A 254 9.19 27.15 27.10
C ARG A 254 10.03 28.33 26.61
N LEU A 255 10.15 28.51 25.29
CA LEU A 255 10.84 29.66 24.69
C LEU A 255 10.15 30.98 25.07
N THR A 256 8.81 31.00 25.08
CA THR A 256 8.04 32.17 25.50
C THR A 256 8.29 32.53 26.97
N LEU A 257 8.34 31.53 27.86
CA LEU A 257 8.67 31.73 29.27
C LEU A 257 10.12 32.23 29.45
N SER A 258 11.08 31.64 28.73
CA SER A 258 12.48 32.07 28.76
C SER A 258 12.62 33.52 28.26
N SER A 259 11.94 33.86 27.16
CA SER A 259 11.92 35.22 26.61
C SER A 259 11.42 36.24 27.65
N ALA A 260 10.33 35.93 28.36
CA ALA A 260 9.81 36.77 29.43
C ALA A 260 10.79 36.90 30.63
N ALA A 261 11.46 35.81 31.00
CA ALA A 261 12.48 35.80 32.05
C ALA A 261 13.69 36.66 31.67
N THR A 262 14.19 36.54 30.43
CA THR A 262 15.29 37.36 29.89
C THR A 262 14.91 38.83 29.86
N ARG A 263 13.69 39.17 29.42
CA ARG A 263 13.18 40.55 29.46
C ARG A 263 13.19 41.13 30.88
N LYS A 264 12.77 40.33 31.87
CA LYS A 264 12.81 40.74 33.28
C LYS A 264 14.26 40.93 33.78
N ALA A 265 15.19 40.10 33.34
CA ALA A 265 16.61 40.23 33.66
C ALA A 265 17.21 41.53 33.09
N ILE A 266 16.87 41.89 31.85
CA ILE A 266 17.25 43.16 31.23
C ILE A 266 16.83 44.34 32.11
N TYR A 267 15.53 44.42 32.48
CA TYR A 267 15.04 45.53 33.30
C TYR A 267 15.71 45.59 34.69
N ARG A 268 15.96 44.43 35.31
CA ARG A 268 16.68 44.36 36.59
C ARG A 268 18.11 44.89 36.44
N LYS A 269 18.81 44.51 35.38
CA LYS A 269 20.20 44.92 35.13
C LYS A 269 20.29 46.42 34.81
N GLN A 270 19.37 46.93 33.97
CA GLN A 270 19.25 48.36 33.69
C GLN A 270 19.01 49.18 34.97
N ARG A 271 18.14 48.71 35.88
CA ARG A 271 17.92 49.37 37.17
C ARG A 271 19.19 49.37 38.04
N GLN A 272 19.92 48.26 38.10
CA GLN A 272 21.20 48.20 38.82
C GLN A 272 22.22 49.19 38.23
N MET A 273 22.30 49.29 36.90
CA MET A 273 23.16 50.25 36.22
C MET A 273 22.76 51.70 36.52
N GLN A 274 21.47 52.02 36.56
CA GLN A 274 21.00 53.36 36.95
C GLN A 274 21.44 53.71 38.38
N CYS A 275 21.33 52.77 39.33
CA CYS A 275 21.84 52.97 40.69
C CYS A 275 23.36 53.13 40.72
N ALA A 276 24.11 52.33 39.98
CA ALA A 276 25.57 52.43 39.88
C ALA A 276 26.01 53.76 39.23
N SER A 277 25.29 54.22 38.21
CA SER A 277 25.53 55.49 37.53
C SER A 277 25.26 56.68 38.46
N TYR A 278 24.16 56.65 39.20
CA TYR A 278 23.87 57.65 40.23
C TYR A 278 24.99 57.71 41.30
N SER A 279 25.40 56.55 41.83
CA SER A 279 26.50 56.47 42.79
C SER A 279 27.84 56.92 42.20
N HIS A 280 28.12 56.61 40.94
CA HIS A 280 29.34 57.04 40.25
C HIS A 280 29.37 58.56 40.09
N GLY A 281 28.25 59.16 39.67
CA GLY A 281 28.11 60.62 39.60
C GLY A 281 28.34 61.30 40.94
N ARG A 282 27.84 60.72 42.04
CA ARG A 282 28.15 61.23 43.39
C ARG A 282 29.62 61.06 43.79
N ALA A 283 30.26 59.95 43.41
CA ALA A 283 31.66 59.69 43.72
C ALA A 283 32.63 60.60 42.95
N LEU A 284 32.25 61.06 41.75
CA LEU A 284 33.02 62.04 40.97
C LEU A 284 33.01 63.44 41.62
N GLY A 285 32.04 63.71 42.50
CA GLY A 285 31.93 64.99 43.19
C GLY A 285 31.32 66.10 42.33
N PRO A 286 31.19 67.32 42.89
CA PRO A 286 30.65 68.45 42.16
C PRO A 286 31.55 68.93 41.03
N VAL A 287 30.95 69.52 40.00
CA VAL A 287 31.67 70.08 38.84
C VAL A 287 32.38 71.39 39.21
N SER A 288 31.86 72.14 40.20
CA SER A 288 32.45 73.37 40.73
C SER A 288 32.92 73.19 42.17
N SER A 289 34.02 73.86 42.53
CA SER A 289 34.49 73.95 43.92
C SER A 289 33.53 74.69 44.84
N ASP A 290 32.65 75.53 44.28
CA ASP A 290 31.67 76.31 45.03
C ASP A 290 30.55 75.42 45.61
N ASP A 291 30.29 74.27 44.98
CA ASP A 291 29.26 73.30 45.35
C ASP A 291 29.74 72.29 46.42
N LEU A 292 31.01 72.37 46.84
CA LEU A 292 31.56 71.51 47.89
C LEU A 292 30.99 71.89 49.25
N PHE A 293 30.46 70.91 49.99
CA PHE A 293 30.07 71.13 51.39
C PHE A 293 31.28 71.54 52.23
N CYS A 294 31.08 72.32 53.29
CA CYS A 294 32.17 72.75 54.19
C CYS A 294 33.01 71.59 54.73
N ARG A 295 32.43 70.38 54.81
CA ARG A 295 33.11 69.16 55.21
C ARG A 295 34.01 68.57 54.12
N GLU A 296 33.80 68.86 52.84
CA GLU A 296 34.53 68.27 51.71
C GLU A 296 35.70 69.15 51.23
N ARG A 297 35.73 70.42 51.66
CA ARG A 297 36.76 71.38 51.24
C ARG A 297 38.14 71.03 51.83
N LEU A 298 39.17 71.11 50.99
CA LEU A 298 40.56 70.88 51.39
C LEU A 298 41.11 71.96 52.34
N ASN A 299 40.48 73.14 52.40
CA ASN A 299 40.86 74.22 53.32
C ASN A 299 40.28 74.05 54.74
N ARG A 300 39.65 72.91 55.07
CA ARG A 300 39.14 72.64 56.42
C ARG A 300 40.32 72.52 57.41
N PRO A 301 40.21 73.06 58.65
CA PRO A 301 41.31 73.05 59.63
C PRO A 301 41.90 71.66 59.89
N VAL A 302 41.08 70.62 59.83
CA VAL A 302 41.51 69.22 59.98
C VAL A 302 42.50 68.81 58.90
N VAL A 303 42.25 69.15 57.63
CA VAL A 303 43.14 68.80 56.51
C VAL A 303 44.48 69.53 56.62
N GLN A 304 44.45 70.82 56.98
CA GLN A 304 45.65 71.64 57.17
C GLN A 304 46.57 71.13 58.30
N VAL A 305 46.03 70.44 59.31
CA VAL A 305 46.83 69.79 60.36
C VAL A 305 47.51 68.53 59.83
N TYR A 306 46.80 67.70 59.05
CA TYR A 306 47.37 66.50 58.44
C TYR A 306 48.40 66.83 57.35
N GLU A 307 48.24 67.92 56.60
CA GLU A 307 49.19 68.38 55.57
C GLU A 307 50.58 68.75 56.12
N ARG A 308 50.71 69.01 57.42
CA ARG A 308 52.00 69.31 58.08
C ARG A 308 52.88 68.06 58.27
N HIS A 309 52.36 66.86 57.99
CA HIS A 309 53.10 65.60 58.12
C HIS A 309 53.70 65.17 56.77
N PRO A 310 54.96 64.68 56.73
CA PRO A 310 55.67 64.35 55.47
C PRO A 310 55.04 63.23 54.61
N SER A 311 54.06 62.50 55.14
CA SER A 311 53.38 61.38 54.50
C SER A 311 51.88 61.65 54.36
N PHE A 312 51.54 62.79 53.75
CA PHE A 312 50.16 63.22 53.59
C PHE A 312 49.52 62.56 52.34
N GLN A 313 48.69 61.55 52.59
CA GLN A 313 47.67 61.09 51.65
C GLN A 313 46.35 60.98 52.42
N LEU A 314 45.29 61.65 51.95
CA LEU A 314 43.97 61.49 52.55
C LEU A 314 43.43 60.11 52.20
N PRO A 315 43.25 59.18 53.15
CA PRO A 315 42.73 57.84 52.87
C PRO A 315 41.31 57.88 52.29
N GLU A 316 40.55 58.93 52.61
CA GLU A 316 39.23 59.20 52.02
C GLU A 316 39.30 59.37 50.49
N SER A 317 40.31 60.10 50.00
CA SER A 317 40.48 60.37 48.57
C SER A 317 40.88 59.14 47.75
N SER A 318 41.73 58.27 48.31
CA SER A 318 42.13 57.02 47.67
C SER A 318 40.98 56.02 47.61
N LEU A 319 40.17 55.92 48.69
CA LEU A 319 38.97 55.08 48.72
C LEU A 319 37.89 55.56 47.73
N LEU A 320 37.68 56.88 47.60
CA LEU A 320 36.75 57.44 46.61
C LEU A 320 37.21 57.18 45.18
N THR A 321 38.50 57.35 44.90
CA THR A 321 39.09 57.05 43.59
C THR A 321 38.94 55.57 43.24
N GLN A 322 39.26 54.68 44.19
CA GLN A 322 39.10 53.24 44.03
C GLN A 322 37.63 52.86 43.81
N GLY A 323 36.71 53.40 44.61
CA GLY A 323 35.27 53.18 44.45
C GLY A 323 34.73 53.68 43.10
N SER A 324 35.22 54.82 42.63
CA SER A 324 34.87 55.38 41.33
C SER A 324 35.32 54.47 40.18
N VAL A 325 36.55 53.92 40.24
CA VAL A 325 37.05 52.95 39.25
C VAL A 325 36.21 51.68 39.23
N VAL A 326 35.86 51.13 40.40
CA VAL A 326 35.01 49.93 40.51
C VAL A 326 33.61 50.19 39.94
N LEU A 327 33.01 51.36 40.23
CA LEU A 327 31.71 51.74 39.69
C LEU A 327 31.73 51.89 38.17
N LYS A 328 32.78 52.51 37.62
CA LYS A 328 32.98 52.62 36.17
C LYS A 328 33.09 51.25 35.51
N GLN A 329 33.92 50.35 36.05
CA GLN A 329 34.02 48.97 35.56
C GLN A 329 32.68 48.24 35.66
N HIS A 330 31.90 48.47 36.72
CA HIS A 330 30.59 47.84 36.87
C HIS A 330 29.58 48.34 35.82
N LEU A 331 29.64 49.62 35.44
CA LEU A 331 28.82 50.18 34.37
C LEU A 331 29.20 49.57 33.02
N GLU A 332 30.48 49.56 32.67
CA GLU A 332 30.98 48.96 31.41
C GLU A 332 30.62 47.47 31.29
N CYS A 333 30.81 46.70 32.37
CA CYS A 333 30.37 45.31 32.44
C CYS A 333 28.84 45.17 32.40
N GLY A 334 28.13 46.15 32.94
CA GLY A 334 26.67 46.19 32.94
C GLY A 334 26.08 46.40 31.56
N GLU A 335 26.64 47.34 30.79
CA GLU A 335 26.26 47.63 29.40
C GLU A 335 26.41 46.38 28.53
N LYS A 336 27.59 45.76 28.54
CA LYS A 336 27.85 44.51 27.81
C LYS A 336 26.85 43.40 28.17
N ALA A 337 26.58 43.20 29.46
CA ALA A 337 25.62 42.20 29.91
C ALA A 337 24.18 42.49 29.45
N VAL A 338 23.78 43.77 29.37
CA VAL A 338 22.47 44.16 28.82
C VAL A 338 22.40 43.88 27.33
N GLU A 339 23.46 44.21 26.57
CA GLU A 339 23.55 43.92 25.14
C GLU A 339 23.44 42.41 24.85
N GLU A 340 24.19 41.59 25.58
CA GLU A 340 24.12 40.12 25.48
C GLU A 340 22.71 39.59 25.77
N LEU A 341 22.06 40.10 26.82
CA LEU A 341 20.68 39.71 27.16
C LEU A 341 19.67 40.17 26.10
N GLN A 342 19.88 41.33 25.47
CA GLN A 342 19.02 41.82 24.38
C GLN A 342 19.14 40.93 23.15
N VAL A 343 20.35 40.55 22.76
CA VAL A 343 20.58 39.60 21.66
C VAL A 343 19.91 38.27 21.94
N ALA A 344 20.10 37.72 23.15
CA ALA A 344 19.46 36.48 23.55
C ALA A 344 17.91 36.59 23.56
N HIS A 345 17.35 37.73 23.98
CA HIS A 345 15.90 37.96 23.94
C HIS A 345 15.34 37.93 22.52
N LEU A 346 16.01 38.59 21.57
CA LEU A 346 15.62 38.60 20.17
C LEU A 346 15.67 37.20 19.56
N GLN A 347 16.75 36.45 19.80
CA GLN A 347 16.88 35.06 19.36
C GLN A 347 15.74 34.18 19.88
N LEU A 348 15.40 34.29 21.17
CA LEU A 348 14.30 33.52 21.78
C LEU A 348 12.94 33.86 21.18
N GLU A 349 12.70 35.12 20.81
CA GLU A 349 11.46 35.56 20.14
C GLU A 349 11.37 35.01 18.71
N ASP A 350 12.48 35.05 17.96
CA ASP A 350 12.56 34.52 16.60
C ASP A 350 12.37 33.00 16.59
N ASP A 351 13.02 32.28 17.50
CA ASP A 351 12.84 30.84 17.68
C ASP A 351 11.40 30.49 18.07
N SER A 352 10.79 31.24 18.99
CA SER A 352 9.39 31.05 19.40
C SER A 352 8.44 31.22 18.21
N ARG A 353 8.69 32.23 17.37
CA ARG A 353 7.93 32.47 16.13
C ARG A 353 8.11 31.34 15.13
N ALA A 354 9.35 30.89 14.92
CA ALA A 354 9.64 29.78 14.02
C ALA A 354 8.94 28.48 14.44
N LYS A 355 9.00 28.12 15.72
CA LYS A 355 8.31 26.96 16.29
C LYS A 355 6.79 27.06 16.13
N ARG A 356 6.21 28.25 16.32
CA ARG A 356 4.77 28.48 16.11
C ARG A 356 4.35 28.21 14.66
N VAL A 357 5.12 28.72 13.69
CA VAL A 357 4.85 28.49 12.27
C VAL A 357 4.98 27.00 11.94
N ALA A 358 6.04 26.33 12.41
CA ALA A 358 6.23 24.90 12.20
C ALA A 358 5.06 24.06 12.75
N ALA A 359 4.59 24.35 13.97
CA ALA A 359 3.44 23.67 14.56
C ALA A 359 2.13 23.91 13.76
N SER A 360 1.97 25.09 13.17
CA SER A 360 0.82 25.42 12.31
C SER A 360 0.82 24.61 11.01
N VAL A 361 1.99 24.48 10.37
CA VAL A 361 2.18 23.65 9.17
C VAL A 361 1.81 22.20 9.46
N ASP A 362 2.37 21.62 10.53
CA ASP A 362 2.10 20.22 10.89
C ASP A 362 0.62 20.00 11.28
N SER A 363 0.00 20.97 11.94
CA SER A 363 -1.43 20.95 12.24
C SER A 363 -2.29 20.99 10.96
N ALA A 364 -1.89 21.77 9.95
CA ALA A 364 -2.57 21.80 8.65
C ALA A 364 -2.48 20.45 7.94
N ILE A 365 -1.33 19.78 8.00
CA ILE A 365 -1.13 18.44 7.45
C ILE A 365 -2.05 17.43 8.12
N ILE A 366 -2.12 17.41 9.45
CA ILE A 366 -3.04 16.51 10.18
C ILE A 366 -4.50 16.76 9.78
N ARG A 367 -4.93 18.02 9.69
CA ARG A 367 -6.29 18.36 9.24
C ARG A 367 -6.58 17.84 7.83
N LEU A 368 -5.62 18.01 6.92
CA LEU A 368 -5.72 17.53 5.55
C LEU A 368 -5.81 16.00 5.50
N ARG A 369 -4.96 15.30 6.26
CA ARG A 369 -4.95 13.84 6.36
C ARG A 369 -6.30 13.33 6.89
N ARG A 370 -6.85 13.92 7.96
CA ARG A 370 -8.17 13.57 8.52
C ARG A 370 -9.32 13.76 7.54
N ARG A 371 -9.32 14.85 6.77
CA ARG A 371 -10.37 15.12 5.76
C ARG A 371 -10.37 14.10 4.62
N LYS A 372 -9.21 13.53 4.29
CA LYS A 372 -9.02 12.67 3.12
C LYS A 372 -8.85 11.19 3.43
N VAL A 373 -8.99 10.76 4.69
CA VAL A 373 -9.05 9.33 5.02
C VAL A 373 -10.26 8.73 4.28
N PRO A 374 -10.08 7.72 3.43
CA PRO A 374 -11.19 7.04 2.78
C PRO A 374 -12.14 6.48 3.84
N ARG A 375 -13.45 6.71 3.71
CA ARG A 375 -14.49 6.14 4.59
C ARG A 375 -14.52 4.60 4.60
N LEU A 376 -13.79 3.96 3.68
CA LEU A 376 -13.60 2.51 3.63
C LEU A 376 -13.05 1.92 4.94
N PHE A 377 -12.33 2.72 5.73
CA PHE A 377 -11.75 2.27 7.02
C PHE A 377 -12.69 2.42 8.22
N VAL A 378 -13.88 3.02 8.06
CA VAL A 378 -14.82 3.27 9.17
C VAL A 378 -15.81 2.11 9.37
N GLN A 379 -15.96 1.21 8.39
CA GLN A 379 -16.90 0.08 8.48
C GLN A 379 -16.26 -1.26 8.88
N SER A 380 -14.93 -1.35 8.98
CA SER A 380 -14.23 -2.59 9.36
C SER A 380 -13.78 -2.62 10.83
N ALA A 381 -14.17 -1.63 11.64
CA ALA A 381 -13.83 -1.54 13.07
C ALA A 381 -15.08 -1.57 13.98
N SER A 382 -16.26 -1.83 13.40
CA SER A 382 -17.53 -1.95 14.10
C SER A 382 -18.21 -3.29 13.73
N THR A 383 -17.54 -4.38 14.05
CA THR A 383 -18.12 -5.74 14.16
C THR A 383 -17.36 -6.49 15.22
#